data_AF-A0AAN6A7N5-F1
#
_entry.id   AF-A0AAN6A7N5-F1
#
_cell.length_a   1.000
_cell.length_b   1.000
_cell.length_c   1.000
_cell.angle_alpha   90.00
_cell.angle_beta   90.00
_cell.angle_gamma   90.00
#
_symmetry.space_group_name_H-M   'P 1'
#
loop_
_entity.id
_entity.type
_entity.pdbx_description
1 polymer ?
#
loop_
_entity_poly.entity_id
_entity_poly.type
_entity_poly.pdbx_seq_one_letter_code
_entity_poly.pdbx_strand_id
1 'polypeptide(L)'
;MNKTDLEWIKKYPWGLAHMQKQSYKMCIEAVRRQGGLLKDVRWYELNLTKKKIYNLCLIAVSQDGLALRFVKWDELKGKFSKEQLDKICMEAIKQNKYAIKYVKDKEKYENIFNFKYLKKQGKAKEVMAIKEDGRWRFTIGWQDNITKETFIYRFYKETFIDRIYNTDGGFNLERGVNVHRQIYLDFLKEFEI
;
A
#
# COMPACT_ATOMS: atom_id res chain seq x y z
N MET A 1 -4.95 -12.92 31.91
CA MET A 1 -4.04 -11.90 31.34
C MET A 1 -3.05 -11.58 32.44
N ASN A 2 -1.79 -11.97 32.30
CA ASN A 2 -0.81 -11.60 33.32
C ASN A 2 -0.61 -10.08 33.23
N LYS A 3 -0.71 -9.38 34.36
CA LYS A 3 -0.63 -7.90 34.40
C LYS A 3 0.72 -7.43 33.83
N THR A 4 1.75 -8.27 33.97
CA THR A 4 3.10 -8.09 33.43
C THR A 4 3.15 -8.06 31.90
N ASP A 5 2.36 -8.88 31.20
CA ASP A 5 2.47 -9.01 29.73
C ASP A 5 2.02 -7.72 29.03
N LEU A 6 0.96 -7.09 29.54
CA LEU A 6 0.49 -5.83 28.97
C LEU A 6 1.47 -4.69 29.26
N GLU A 7 2.03 -4.61 30.47
CA GLU A 7 3.08 -3.63 30.78
C GLU A 7 4.34 -3.84 29.93
N TRP A 8 4.69 -5.10 29.65
CA TRP A 8 5.76 -5.44 28.71
C TRP A 8 5.46 -4.90 27.31
N ILE A 9 4.26 -5.13 26.78
CA ILE A 9 3.86 -4.63 25.44
C ILE A 9 3.87 -3.11 25.37
N LYS A 10 3.49 -2.40 26.45
CA LYS A 10 3.58 -0.95 26.51
C LYS A 10 5.02 -0.46 26.36
N LYS A 11 5.99 -1.19 26.92
CA LYS A 11 7.43 -0.88 26.83
C LYS A 11 8.05 -1.35 25.50
N TYR A 12 7.65 -2.52 25.03
CA TYR A 12 8.20 -3.22 23.87
C TYR A 12 7.06 -3.77 22.98
N PRO A 13 6.48 -2.94 22.09
CA PRO A 13 5.31 -3.31 21.28
C PRO A 13 5.55 -4.55 20.41
N TRP A 14 6.75 -4.66 19.81
CA TRP A 14 7.16 -5.80 18.98
C TRP A 14 7.19 -7.14 19.73
N GLY A 15 7.20 -7.11 21.08
CA GLY A 15 7.07 -8.31 21.90
C GLY A 15 5.78 -9.08 21.67
N LEU A 16 4.77 -8.48 21.02
CA LEU A 16 3.51 -9.15 20.68
C LEU A 16 3.71 -10.46 19.91
N ALA A 17 4.69 -10.52 19.01
CA ALA A 17 5.02 -11.70 18.21
C ALA A 17 5.49 -12.90 19.06
N HIS A 18 6.07 -12.64 20.23
CA HIS A 18 6.62 -13.66 21.12
C HIS A 18 5.69 -14.07 22.26
N MET A 19 4.50 -13.47 22.33
CA MET A 19 3.55 -13.76 23.38
C MET A 19 2.95 -15.14 23.21
N GLN A 20 3.07 -15.99 24.24
CA GLN A 20 2.45 -17.32 24.23
C GLN A 20 0.94 -17.23 23.98
N LYS A 21 0.27 -16.27 24.64
CA LYS A 21 -1.16 -15.97 24.43
C LYS A 21 -1.37 -14.47 24.25
N GLN A 22 -1.90 -14.08 23.09
CA GLN A 22 -2.28 -12.70 22.84
C GLN A 22 -3.64 -12.39 23.45
N SER A 23 -3.86 -11.12 23.79
CA SER A 23 -5.17 -10.59 24.16
C SER A 23 -5.50 -9.39 23.28
N TYR A 24 -6.79 -9.09 23.12
CA TYR A 24 -7.24 -7.92 22.37
C TYR A 24 -6.57 -6.62 22.86
N LYS A 25 -6.39 -6.45 24.18
CA LYS A 25 -5.74 -5.26 24.76
C LYS A 25 -4.26 -5.16 24.36
N MET A 26 -3.55 -6.28 24.31
CA MET A 26 -2.15 -6.31 23.88
C MET A 26 -2.03 -5.97 22.39
N CYS A 27 -2.89 -6.55 21.54
CA CYS A 27 -2.89 -6.24 20.12
C CYS A 27 -3.18 -4.75 19.87
N ILE A 28 -4.18 -4.17 20.56
CA ILE A 28 -4.51 -2.75 20.47
C ILE A 28 -3.32 -1.89 20.90
N GLU A 29 -2.70 -2.18 22.04
CA GLU A 29 -1.55 -1.39 22.51
C GLU A 29 -0.37 -1.48 21.55
N ALA A 30 -0.10 -2.67 21.00
CA ALA A 30 0.96 -2.88 20.04
C ALA A 30 0.72 -2.09 18.75
N VAL A 31 -0.44 -2.24 18.10
CA VAL A 31 -0.72 -1.53 16.83
C VAL A 31 -0.89 -0.02 17.03
N ARG A 32 -1.32 0.42 18.21
CA ARG A 32 -1.39 1.86 18.55
C ARG A 32 0.00 2.50 18.60
N ARG A 33 1.04 1.74 18.96
CA ARG A 33 2.43 2.22 18.98
C ARG A 33 3.15 1.97 17.66
N GLN A 34 2.82 0.88 16.99
CA GLN A 34 3.42 0.47 15.72
C GLN A 34 2.40 -0.33 14.91
N GLY A 35 1.68 0.34 14.02
CA GLY A 35 0.56 -0.17 13.23
C GLY A 35 0.97 -1.37 12.36
N GLY A 36 2.20 -1.39 11.86
CA GLY A 36 2.78 -2.53 11.16
C GLY A 36 2.80 -3.85 11.96
N LEU A 37 2.64 -3.83 13.28
CA LEU A 37 2.48 -5.03 14.12
C LEU A 37 1.13 -5.72 13.93
N LEU A 38 0.23 -5.17 13.12
CA LEU A 38 -0.97 -5.87 12.66
C LEU A 38 -0.65 -7.23 12.03
N LYS A 39 0.53 -7.35 11.41
CA LYS A 39 1.06 -8.60 10.85
C LYS A 39 1.25 -9.71 11.88
N ASP A 40 1.50 -9.34 13.14
CA ASP A 40 1.83 -10.25 14.24
C ASP A 40 0.60 -10.64 15.07
N VAL A 41 -0.59 -10.16 14.70
CA VAL A 41 -1.85 -10.49 15.37
C VAL A 41 -2.28 -11.91 15.00
N ARG A 42 -2.44 -12.77 16.01
CA ARG A 42 -2.95 -14.15 15.86
C ARG A 42 -4.47 -14.17 15.95
N TRP A 43 -5.11 -13.71 14.88
CA TRP A 43 -6.56 -13.49 14.78
C TRP A 43 -7.43 -14.66 15.27
N TYR A 44 -7.08 -15.89 14.88
CA TYR A 44 -7.85 -17.09 15.19
C TYR A 44 -7.84 -17.45 16.68
N GLU A 45 -6.82 -17.04 17.44
CA GLU A 45 -6.71 -17.31 18.87
C GLU A 45 -7.52 -16.33 19.74
N LEU A 46 -7.86 -15.15 19.19
CA LEU A 46 -8.40 -14.04 19.97
C LEU A 46 -9.94 -14.05 20.07
N ASN A 47 -10.63 -14.86 19.27
CA ASN A 47 -12.10 -14.92 19.18
C ASN A 47 -12.77 -13.52 19.23
N LEU A 48 -12.34 -12.62 18.34
CA LEU A 48 -12.78 -11.23 18.34
C LEU A 48 -14.15 -11.05 17.70
N THR A 49 -14.97 -10.16 18.27
CA THR A 49 -16.19 -9.70 17.61
C THR A 49 -15.86 -8.86 16.38
N LYS A 50 -16.81 -8.76 15.44
CA LYS A 50 -16.68 -7.90 14.25
C LYS A 50 -16.23 -6.47 14.60
N LYS A 51 -16.84 -5.87 15.62
CA LYS A 51 -16.49 -4.51 16.10
C LYS A 51 -15.03 -4.41 16.55
N LYS A 52 -14.51 -5.42 17.25
CA LYS A 52 -13.12 -5.44 17.72
C LYS A 52 -12.12 -5.61 16.58
N ILE A 53 -12.42 -6.46 15.60
CA ILE A 53 -11.58 -6.65 14.41
C ILE A 53 -11.49 -5.32 13.64
N TYR A 54 -12.64 -4.71 13.34
CA TYR A 54 -12.69 -3.44 12.63
C TYR A 54 -11.90 -2.33 13.34
N ASN A 55 -12.10 -2.19 14.65
CA ASN A 55 -11.39 -1.20 15.44
C ASN A 55 -9.88 -1.43 15.46
N LEU A 56 -9.43 -2.69 15.53
CA LEU A 56 -8.00 -3.02 15.49
C LEU A 56 -7.37 -2.64 14.14
N CYS A 57 -8.05 -2.95 13.02
CA CYS A 57 -7.60 -2.55 11.69
C CYS A 57 -7.54 -1.03 11.56
N LEU A 58 -8.57 -0.30 12.01
CA LEU A 58 -8.58 1.16 11.97
C LEU A 58 -7.43 1.77 12.77
N ILE A 59 -7.20 1.33 14.01
CA ILE A 59 -6.10 1.86 14.82
C ILE A 59 -4.76 1.60 14.13
N ALA A 60 -4.56 0.41 13.55
CA ALA A 60 -3.34 0.09 12.84
C ALA A 60 -3.10 1.01 11.64
N VAL A 61 -4.10 1.21 10.78
CA VAL A 61 -3.94 2.04 9.57
C VAL A 61 -3.91 3.54 9.86
N SER A 62 -4.60 4.01 10.90
CA SER A 62 -4.48 5.40 11.38
C SER A 62 -3.10 5.68 11.95
N GLN A 63 -2.41 4.68 12.52
CA GLN A 63 -1.06 4.82 13.05
C GLN A 63 -0.01 4.71 11.92
N ASP A 64 -0.15 3.73 11.05
CA ASP A 64 0.72 3.45 9.89
C ASP A 64 -0.15 2.99 8.72
N GLY A 65 -0.35 3.85 7.72
CA GLY A 65 -1.19 3.58 6.57
C GLY A 65 -0.71 2.38 5.75
N LEU A 66 0.59 2.06 5.79
CA LEU A 66 1.13 0.86 5.13
C LEU A 66 0.74 -0.43 5.85
N ALA A 67 0.24 -0.37 7.09
CA ALA A 67 -0.34 -1.51 7.78
C ALA A 67 -1.56 -2.10 7.05
N LEU A 68 -2.16 -1.35 6.11
CA LEU A 68 -3.23 -1.84 5.23
C LEU A 68 -2.86 -3.16 4.53
N ARG A 69 -1.57 -3.37 4.21
CA ARG A 69 -1.06 -4.61 3.59
C ARG A 69 -1.25 -5.86 4.45
N PHE A 70 -1.43 -5.69 5.76
CA PHE A 70 -1.61 -6.77 6.72
C PHE A 70 -3.07 -6.99 7.12
N VAL A 71 -3.99 -6.20 6.57
CA VAL A 71 -5.43 -6.39 6.78
C VAL A 71 -5.88 -7.68 6.11
N LYS A 72 -6.50 -8.57 6.89
CA LYS A 72 -7.05 -9.83 6.39
C LYS A 72 -8.40 -9.64 5.70
N TRP A 73 -8.36 -9.11 4.49
CA TRP A 73 -9.57 -8.75 3.72
C TRP A 73 -10.57 -9.89 3.59
N ASP A 74 -10.14 -11.14 3.42
CA ASP A 74 -11.06 -12.26 3.22
C ASP A 74 -11.83 -12.62 4.50
N GLU A 75 -11.27 -12.33 5.68
CA GLU A 75 -11.99 -12.47 6.95
C GLU A 75 -12.99 -11.32 7.18
N LEU A 76 -12.76 -10.16 6.53
CA LEU A 76 -13.63 -8.99 6.63
C LEU A 76 -14.75 -9.00 5.56
N LYS A 77 -14.46 -9.44 4.34
CA LYS A 77 -15.44 -9.54 3.24
C LYS A 77 -16.58 -10.45 3.69
N GLY A 78 -17.82 -9.96 3.58
CA GLY A 78 -19.03 -10.66 4.03
C GLY A 78 -19.38 -10.45 5.51
N LYS A 79 -18.47 -9.90 6.34
CA LYS A 79 -18.78 -9.55 7.74
C LYS A 79 -19.06 -8.06 7.95
N PHE A 80 -18.51 -7.20 7.10
CA PHE A 80 -18.59 -5.74 7.18
C PHE A 80 -19.29 -5.16 5.96
N SER A 81 -19.89 -3.97 6.13
CA SER A 81 -20.46 -3.23 5.00
C SER A 81 -19.35 -2.70 4.09
N LYS A 82 -19.71 -2.40 2.84
CA LYS A 82 -18.79 -1.77 1.88
C LYS A 82 -18.18 -0.48 2.44
N GLU A 83 -19.01 0.35 3.08
CA GLU A 83 -18.59 1.61 3.73
C GLU A 83 -17.55 1.41 4.83
N GLN A 84 -17.68 0.37 5.64
CA GLN A 84 -16.69 0.06 6.67
C GLN A 84 -15.35 -0.35 6.05
N LEU A 85 -15.38 -1.21 5.03
CA LEU A 85 -14.16 -1.61 4.32
C LEU A 85 -13.50 -0.42 3.64
N ASP A 86 -14.30 0.44 3.01
CA ASP A 86 -13.84 1.68 2.39
C ASP A 86 -13.22 2.63 3.41
N LYS A 87 -13.80 2.74 4.61
CA LYS A 87 -13.25 3.59 5.67
C LYS A 87 -11.85 3.15 6.11
N ILE A 88 -11.57 1.85 6.16
CA ILE A 88 -10.21 1.36 6.44
C ILE A 88 -9.25 1.80 5.33
N CYS A 89 -9.64 1.69 4.05
CA CYS A 89 -8.81 2.13 2.93
C CYS A 89 -8.58 3.65 2.95
N MET A 90 -9.64 4.45 3.13
CA MET A 90 -9.55 5.91 3.17
C MET A 90 -8.64 6.39 4.29
N GLU A 91 -8.79 5.80 5.48
CA GLU A 91 -7.97 6.15 6.63
C GLU A 91 -6.49 5.82 6.38
N ALA A 92 -6.20 4.67 5.78
CA ALA A 92 -4.85 4.28 5.39
C ALA A 92 -4.23 5.23 4.36
N ILE A 93 -4.96 5.58 3.28
CA ILE A 93 -4.47 6.48 2.23
C ILE A 93 -4.28 7.90 2.77
N LYS A 94 -5.18 8.34 3.66
CA LYS A 94 -5.06 9.65 4.32
C LYS A 94 -3.82 9.73 5.20
N GLN A 95 -3.50 8.65 5.93
CA GLN A 95 -2.30 8.58 6.75
C GLN A 95 -1.04 8.51 5.88
N ASN A 96 -1.05 7.68 4.84
CA ASN A 96 0.05 7.53 3.90
C ASN A 96 -0.51 7.22 2.49
N LYS A 97 -0.31 8.17 1.57
CA LYS A 97 -0.84 8.05 0.20
C LYS A 97 -0.33 6.83 -0.55
N TYR A 98 0.88 6.33 -0.22
CA TYR A 98 1.44 5.12 -0.80
C TYR A 98 0.69 3.85 -0.40
N ALA A 99 -0.17 3.88 0.63
CA ALA A 99 -1.03 2.76 1.01
C ALA A 99 -2.00 2.33 -0.11
N ILE A 100 -2.29 3.23 -1.06
CA ILE A 100 -3.14 2.96 -2.22
C ILE A 100 -2.68 1.74 -3.05
N LYS A 101 -1.38 1.39 -3.01
CA LYS A 101 -0.87 0.19 -3.68
C LYS A 101 -1.49 -1.11 -3.16
N TYR A 102 -1.96 -1.11 -1.92
CA TYR A 102 -2.62 -2.26 -1.27
C TYR A 102 -4.14 -2.25 -1.42
N VAL A 103 -4.71 -1.26 -2.11
CA VAL A 103 -6.14 -1.16 -2.38
C VAL A 103 -6.47 -1.85 -3.70
N LYS A 104 -7.55 -2.66 -3.70
CA LYS A 104 -8.00 -3.39 -4.89
C LYS A 104 -8.63 -2.48 -5.94
N ASP A 105 -9.56 -1.64 -5.52
CA ASP A 105 -10.27 -0.70 -6.38
C ASP A 105 -9.65 0.70 -6.25
N LYS A 106 -8.54 0.92 -6.97
CA LYS A 106 -7.75 2.15 -6.87
C LYS A 106 -8.49 3.35 -7.48
N GLU A 107 -9.16 3.18 -8.61
CA GLU A 107 -9.83 4.26 -9.37
C GLU A 107 -10.85 5.03 -8.52
N LYS A 108 -11.53 4.32 -7.61
CA LYS A 108 -12.45 4.93 -6.65
C LYS A 108 -11.84 6.10 -5.86
N TYR A 109 -10.54 6.04 -5.58
CA TYR A 109 -9.86 7.00 -4.70
C TYR A 109 -9.09 8.08 -5.46
N GLU A 110 -9.07 8.01 -6.79
CA GLU A 110 -8.26 8.87 -7.67
C GLU A 110 -8.57 10.35 -7.46
N ASN A 111 -9.85 10.69 -7.57
CA ASN A 111 -10.35 12.05 -7.37
C ASN A 111 -10.38 12.48 -5.91
N ILE A 112 -10.32 11.55 -4.95
CA ILE A 112 -10.38 11.86 -3.52
C ILE A 112 -9.01 12.31 -3.01
N PHE A 113 -7.94 11.66 -3.48
CA PHE A 113 -6.59 11.89 -2.95
C PHE A 113 -5.63 12.52 -3.97
N ASN A 114 -6.13 12.93 -5.15
CA ASN A 114 -5.36 13.56 -6.22
C ASN A 114 -4.15 12.72 -6.65
N PHE A 115 -4.35 11.43 -6.84
CA PHE A 115 -3.38 10.59 -7.54
C PHE A 115 -3.85 10.32 -8.96
N LYS A 116 -2.94 9.82 -9.80
CA LYS A 116 -3.24 9.21 -11.08
C LYS A 116 -2.67 7.80 -11.11
N TYR A 117 -3.28 6.91 -11.87
CA TYR A 117 -2.92 5.50 -11.85
C TYR A 117 -2.84 4.92 -13.27
N LEU A 118 -1.66 4.44 -13.62
CA LEU A 118 -1.45 3.61 -14.81
C LEU A 118 -1.66 2.15 -14.44
N LYS A 119 -2.72 1.54 -14.98
CA LYS A 119 -2.96 0.09 -14.89
C LYS A 119 -1.85 -0.70 -15.58
N LYS A 120 -1.58 -1.92 -15.09
CA LYS A 120 -0.70 -2.87 -15.76
C LYS A 120 -1.22 -3.16 -17.18
N GLN A 121 -0.36 -3.03 -18.19
CA GLN A 121 -0.68 -3.26 -19.60
C GLN A 121 0.43 -4.11 -20.25
N GLY A 122 0.14 -5.39 -20.53
CA GLY A 122 1.16 -6.33 -21.02
C GLY A 122 2.33 -6.47 -20.04
N LYS A 123 3.56 -6.18 -20.50
CA LYS A 123 4.77 -6.16 -19.66
C LYS A 123 4.95 -4.84 -18.89
N ALA A 124 4.22 -3.78 -19.22
CA ALA A 124 4.26 -2.52 -18.49
C ALA A 124 3.63 -2.71 -17.09
N LYS A 125 4.45 -2.51 -16.06
CA LYS A 125 4.05 -2.48 -14.65
C LYS A 125 3.13 -1.30 -14.36
N GLU A 126 2.30 -1.49 -13.34
CA GLU A 126 1.46 -0.43 -12.79
C GLU A 126 2.31 0.72 -12.22
N VAL A 127 1.79 1.95 -12.32
CA VAL A 127 2.43 3.17 -11.80
C VAL A 127 1.39 3.99 -11.07
N MET A 128 1.68 4.40 -9.84
CA MET A 128 0.93 5.47 -9.18
C MET A 128 1.72 6.77 -9.30
N ALA A 129 1.05 7.86 -9.65
CA ALA A 129 1.55 9.22 -9.50
C ALA A 129 0.76 9.91 -8.41
N ILE A 130 1.43 10.41 -7.38
CA ILE A 130 0.83 10.99 -6.18
C ILE A 130 1.31 12.44 -6.08
N LYS A 131 0.39 13.39 -5.94
CA LYS A 131 0.75 14.79 -5.74
C LYS A 131 0.96 15.09 -4.25
N GLU A 132 2.18 15.45 -3.88
CA GLU A 132 2.57 15.83 -2.52
C GLU A 132 3.35 17.16 -2.58
N ASP A 133 2.94 18.15 -1.78
CA ASP A 133 3.54 19.48 -1.72
C ASP A 133 3.72 20.15 -3.10
N GLY A 134 2.71 20.01 -3.95
CA GLY A 134 2.70 20.56 -5.31
C GLY A 134 3.55 19.77 -6.32
N ARG A 135 4.27 18.72 -5.91
CA ARG A 135 5.15 17.91 -6.76
C ARG A 135 4.57 16.52 -6.99
N TRP A 136 4.77 15.99 -8.19
CA TRP A 136 4.40 14.61 -8.51
C TRP A 136 5.49 13.63 -8.09
N ARG A 137 5.09 12.61 -7.32
CA ARG A 137 5.91 11.47 -6.92
C ARG A 137 5.35 10.20 -7.52
N PHE A 138 6.22 9.36 -8.06
CA PHE A 138 5.83 8.15 -8.76
C PHE A 138 6.19 6.92 -7.93
N THR A 139 5.41 5.85 -8.11
CA THR A 139 5.74 4.51 -7.62
C THR A 139 5.86 3.56 -8.80
N ILE A 140 6.88 2.71 -8.80
CA ILE A 140 7.03 1.64 -9.78
C ILE A 140 7.44 0.36 -9.05
N GLY A 141 6.55 -0.64 -9.05
CA GLY A 141 6.79 -1.88 -8.30
C GLY A 141 6.97 -1.63 -6.81
N TRP A 142 8.17 -1.90 -6.27
CA TRP A 142 8.50 -1.75 -4.85
C TRP A 142 9.09 -0.39 -4.47
N GLN A 143 9.28 0.49 -5.46
CA GLN A 143 9.95 1.77 -5.25
C GLN A 143 8.92 2.88 -5.13
N ASP A 144 9.00 3.63 -4.03
CA ASP A 144 8.14 4.77 -3.72
C ASP A 144 8.94 6.08 -3.83
N ASN A 145 8.26 7.24 -3.86
CA ASN A 145 8.86 8.58 -3.85
C ASN A 145 9.82 8.92 -5.03
N ILE A 146 9.55 8.40 -6.22
CA ILE A 146 10.38 8.66 -7.42
C ILE A 146 10.00 10.03 -8.02
N THR A 147 10.97 10.90 -8.34
CA THR A 147 10.67 12.18 -9.03
C THR A 147 10.35 11.95 -10.52
N LYS A 148 9.74 12.92 -11.20
CA LYS A 148 9.53 12.85 -12.66
C LYS A 148 10.87 12.69 -13.40
N GLU A 149 11.90 13.42 -12.99
CA GLU A 149 13.23 13.37 -13.59
C GLU A 149 13.90 12.02 -13.34
N THR A 150 13.78 11.46 -12.13
CA THR A 150 14.32 10.14 -11.79
C THR A 150 13.57 9.05 -12.55
N PHE A 151 12.24 9.20 -12.67
CA PHE A 151 11.39 8.31 -13.45
C PHE A 151 11.90 8.30 -14.90
N ILE A 152 11.96 9.48 -15.55
CA ILE A 152 12.47 9.68 -16.91
C ILE A 152 13.92 9.16 -17.06
N TYR A 153 14.83 9.55 -16.18
CA TYR A 153 16.24 9.15 -16.22
C TYR A 153 16.41 7.63 -16.23
N ARG A 154 15.61 6.91 -15.45
CA ARG A 154 15.62 5.44 -15.42
C ARG A 154 15.08 4.81 -16.70
N PHE A 155 14.39 5.55 -17.57
CA PHE A 155 14.04 5.12 -18.93
C PHE A 155 15.17 5.30 -19.95
N TYR A 156 16.20 6.10 -19.63
CA TYR A 156 17.27 6.46 -20.57
C TYR A 156 18.63 5.86 -20.23
N LYS A 157 18.82 5.38 -19.00
CA LYS A 157 20.10 4.82 -18.55
C LYS A 157 19.89 3.39 -18.09
N GLU A 158 20.73 2.49 -18.61
CA GLU A 158 20.73 1.02 -18.46
C GLU A 158 20.61 0.52 -17.03
N THR A 159 19.43 0.71 -16.45
CA THR A 159 19.06 0.32 -15.10
C THR A 159 17.87 -0.62 -15.19
N PHE A 160 17.34 -1.11 -14.06
CA PHE A 160 16.33 -2.17 -13.99
C PHE A 160 15.13 -2.04 -14.97
N ILE A 161 14.77 -0.83 -15.41
CA ILE A 161 13.78 -0.59 -16.47
C ILE A 161 14.32 -1.02 -17.85
N ASP A 162 15.52 -0.62 -18.25
CA ASP A 162 16.14 -1.04 -19.52
C ASP A 162 16.30 -2.56 -19.64
N ARG A 163 16.66 -3.27 -18.56
CA ARG A 163 16.76 -4.74 -18.57
C ARG A 163 15.42 -5.45 -18.82
N ILE A 164 14.29 -4.83 -18.47
CA ILE A 164 12.96 -5.40 -18.74
C ILE A 164 12.53 -5.15 -20.20
N TYR A 165 13.04 -4.09 -20.84
CA TYR A 165 12.41 -3.54 -22.06
C TYR A 165 13.29 -3.46 -23.30
N ASN A 166 14.62 -3.58 -23.22
CA ASN A 166 15.49 -3.46 -24.41
C ASN A 166 15.91 -4.79 -25.05
N THR A 167 15.94 -5.92 -24.33
CA THR A 167 16.53 -7.13 -24.92
C THR A 167 15.54 -8.19 -25.41
N ASP A 168 14.30 -8.28 -24.90
CA ASP A 168 13.39 -9.38 -25.29
C ASP A 168 11.89 -9.04 -25.33
N GLY A 169 11.44 -8.42 -26.43
CA GLY A 169 10.06 -8.57 -26.93
C GLY A 169 9.08 -7.44 -26.62
N GLY A 170 9.28 -6.26 -27.22
CA GLY A 170 8.32 -5.15 -27.19
C GLY A 170 8.47 -4.11 -28.30
N PHE A 171 9.42 -4.27 -29.22
CA PHE A 171 9.62 -3.36 -30.34
C PHE A 171 8.66 -3.69 -31.48
N ASN A 172 7.78 -2.75 -31.82
CA ASN A 172 6.87 -2.89 -32.95
C ASN A 172 7.55 -2.27 -34.20
N LEU A 173 7.89 -3.12 -35.16
CA LEU A 173 8.61 -2.73 -36.39
C LEU A 173 7.80 -1.78 -37.27
N GLU A 174 6.48 -1.95 -37.36
CA GLU A 174 5.61 -1.09 -38.19
C GLU A 174 5.49 0.32 -37.63
N ARG A 175 5.42 0.45 -36.30
CA ARG A 175 5.28 1.72 -35.60
C ARG A 175 6.63 2.37 -35.25
N GLY A 176 7.74 1.64 -35.42
CA GLY A 176 9.08 2.10 -35.05
C GLY A 176 9.26 2.41 -33.56
N VAL A 177 8.41 1.88 -32.68
CA VAL A 177 8.42 2.19 -31.24
C VAL A 177 8.38 0.93 -30.38
N ASN A 178 8.92 1.03 -29.17
CA ASN A 178 8.70 0.03 -28.14
C ASN A 178 7.34 0.28 -27.46
N VAL A 179 6.38 -0.63 -27.66
CA VAL A 179 5.00 -0.44 -27.20
C VAL A 179 4.88 -0.37 -25.67
N HIS A 180 5.77 -1.04 -24.94
CA HIS A 180 5.79 -0.96 -23.48
C HIS A 180 6.33 0.38 -22.98
N ARG A 181 7.33 0.92 -23.68
CA ARG A 181 7.88 2.26 -23.40
C ARG A 181 6.85 3.34 -23.70
N GLN A 182 6.13 3.22 -24.81
CA GLN A 182 5.15 4.23 -25.23
C GLN A 182 4.04 4.43 -24.18
N ILE A 183 3.58 3.36 -23.53
CA ILE A 183 2.58 3.42 -22.45
C ILE A 183 3.01 4.35 -21.31
N TYR A 184 4.28 4.31 -20.90
CA TYR A 184 4.80 5.18 -19.85
C TYR A 184 4.99 6.62 -20.31
N LEU A 185 5.44 6.82 -21.55
CA LEU A 185 5.58 8.16 -22.13
C LEU A 185 4.23 8.85 -22.27
N ASP A 186 3.21 8.11 -22.72
CA ASP A 186 1.85 8.64 -22.83
C ASP A 186 1.26 8.98 -21.46
N PHE A 187 1.51 8.15 -20.44
CA PHE A 187 1.16 8.49 -19.06
C PHE A 187 1.87 9.75 -18.56
N LEU A 188 3.16 9.93 -18.88
CA LEU A 188 3.93 11.10 -18.45
C LEU A 188 3.47 12.43 -19.07
N LYS A 189 2.90 12.41 -20.28
CA LYS A 189 2.31 13.59 -20.93
C LYS A 189 1.21 14.21 -20.09
N GLU A 190 0.52 13.42 -19.28
CA GLU A 190 -0.52 13.91 -18.39
C GLU A 190 -0.03 14.78 -17.22
N PHE A 191 1.29 14.93 -17.08
CA PHE A 191 1.97 15.70 -16.04
C PHE A 191 2.92 16.75 -16.64
N GLU A 192 2.77 17.06 -17.92
CA GLU A 192 3.42 18.19 -18.57
C GLU A 192 2.54 19.43 -18.33
N ILE A 193 3.12 20.43 -17.67
CA ILE A 193 2.62 21.80 -17.53
C ILE A 193 3.62 22.68 -18.26
#